data_AF-A0A1S1L576-F1
#
_entry.id   AF-A0A1S1L576-F1
#
_cell.length_a   1.000
_cell.length_b   1.000
_cell.length_c   1.000
_cell.angle_alpha   90.00
_cell.angle_beta   90.00
_cell.angle_gamma   90.00
#
_symmetry.space_group_name_H-M   'P 1'
#
loop_
_entity.id
_entity.type
_entity.pdbx_description
1 polymer ?
#
loop_
_entity_poly.entity_id
_entity_poly.type
_entity_poly.pdbx_seq_one_letter_code
_entity_poly.pdbx_strand_id
1 'polypeptide(L)'
;MLGDQQKTLHDKDTRYDLPGTARPTTRDDIRATERQWGLYLDADHRDLLQVSDGMRAFCGFDDLFALADAGPGSKNWEGMKAYIEGASLTPEYFGAHSFNQLIPVFGTEDDYVMVIAVAHSYFSDEPGVVFELGGVGPHGIGQYPTLMEAVRGKAESYQKELKNVHTYGVGVPESH
;
A
#
# COMPACT_ATOMS: atom_id res chain seq x y z
N MET A 1 -1.57 18.64 2.72
CA MET A 1 -0.49 17.65 2.47
C MET A 1 -0.88 16.34 3.17
N LEU A 2 -0.38 15.15 2.76
CA LEU A 2 -0.81 13.84 3.34
C LEU A 2 -0.76 13.82 4.87
N GLY A 3 0.27 14.43 5.48
CA GLY A 3 0.40 14.56 6.93
C GLY A 3 -0.70 15.39 7.61
N ASP A 4 -1.25 16.42 6.96
CA ASP A 4 -2.36 17.22 7.51
C ASP A 4 -3.68 16.43 7.52
N GLN A 5 -3.87 15.59 6.50
CA GLN A 5 -5.01 14.69 6.39
C GLN A 5 -4.93 13.61 7.46
N GLN A 6 -3.75 13.02 7.65
CA GLN A 6 -3.50 12.02 8.68
C GLN A 6 -3.75 12.57 10.09
N LYS A 7 -3.24 13.77 10.36
CA LYS A 7 -3.50 14.45 11.63
C LYS A 7 -4.99 14.69 11.87
N THR A 8 -5.72 15.08 10.83
CA THR A 8 -7.18 15.29 10.92
C THR A 8 -7.94 13.99 11.22
N LEU A 9 -7.46 12.84 10.75
CA LEU A 9 -8.03 11.52 11.07
C LEU A 9 -7.68 11.12 12.51
N HIS A 10 -6.42 11.27 12.92
CA HIS A 10 -5.96 11.01 14.30
C HIS A 10 -6.72 11.83 15.35
N ASP A 11 -6.94 13.13 15.09
CA ASP A 11 -7.65 14.01 16.02
C ASP A 11 -9.12 13.60 16.22
N LYS A 12 -9.70 12.84 15.28
CA LYS A 12 -11.07 12.32 15.35
C LYS A 12 -11.16 10.91 15.95
N ASP A 13 -10.15 10.09 15.72
CA ASP A 13 -10.05 8.73 16.22
C ASP A 13 -8.58 8.38 16.45
N THR A 14 -8.21 8.08 17.70
CA THR A 14 -6.81 7.86 18.07
C THR A 14 -6.24 6.54 17.53
N ARG A 15 -7.04 5.73 16.84
CA ARG A 15 -6.56 4.51 16.15
C ARG A 15 -5.76 4.80 14.89
N TYR A 16 -5.88 6.00 14.32
CA TYR A 16 -5.07 6.45 13.18
C TYR A 16 -3.74 6.97 13.70
N ASP A 17 -2.59 6.47 13.24
CA ASP A 17 -1.30 6.96 13.75
C ASP A 17 -0.93 8.32 13.17
N LEU A 18 -0.22 9.14 13.96
CA LEU A 18 0.39 10.37 13.46
C LEU A 18 1.61 10.05 12.56
N PRO A 19 1.88 10.87 11.53
CA PRO A 19 3.11 10.73 10.75
C PRO A 19 4.36 10.79 11.63
N GLY A 20 5.25 9.79 11.51
CA GLY A 20 6.56 9.77 12.19
C GLY A 20 6.65 8.97 13.50
N THR A 21 5.63 8.17 13.85
CA THR A 21 5.73 7.18 14.94
C THR A 21 6.68 6.03 14.60
N ALA A 22 6.72 5.61 13.35
CA ALA A 22 7.71 4.67 12.84
C ALA A 22 8.97 5.40 12.37
N ARG A 23 10.14 4.82 12.65
CA ARG A 23 11.42 5.39 12.23
C ARG A 23 11.59 5.18 10.73
N PRO A 24 11.88 6.22 9.93
CA PRO A 24 12.15 6.02 8.51
C PRO A 24 13.35 5.12 8.27
N THR A 25 13.28 4.28 7.24
CA THR A 25 14.39 3.42 6.82
C THR A 25 15.44 4.27 6.12
N THR A 26 16.72 4.07 6.46
CA THR A 26 17.80 4.82 5.82
C THR A 26 18.08 4.29 4.42
N ARG A 27 18.67 5.12 3.56
CA ARG A 27 19.11 4.68 2.22
C ARG A 27 20.09 3.50 2.27
N ASP A 28 20.92 3.43 3.29
CA ASP A 28 21.89 2.34 3.45
C ASP A 28 21.20 1.04 3.83
N ASP A 29 20.19 1.08 4.69
CA ASP A 29 19.37 -0.08 5.07
C ASP A 29 18.53 -0.59 3.88
N ILE A 30 17.94 0.33 3.09
CA ILE A 30 17.25 -0.02 1.85
C ILE A 30 18.21 -0.74 0.90
N ARG A 31 19.40 -0.15 0.65
CA ARG A 31 20.40 -0.75 -0.24
C ARG A 31 20.91 -2.10 0.26
N ALA A 32 21.07 -2.26 1.57
CA ALA A 32 21.46 -3.54 2.16
C ALA A 32 20.39 -4.62 1.88
N THR A 33 19.13 -4.25 2.05
CA THR A 33 17.97 -5.13 1.79
C THR A 33 17.83 -5.47 0.30
N GLU A 34 17.92 -4.47 -0.59
CA GLU A 34 17.92 -4.67 -2.05
C GLU A 34 19.02 -5.65 -2.49
N ARG A 35 20.22 -5.51 -1.94
CA ARG A 35 21.35 -6.43 -2.19
C ARG A 35 21.08 -7.83 -1.64
N GLN A 36 20.49 -7.94 -0.46
CA GLN A 36 20.13 -9.21 0.15
C GLN A 36 19.10 -9.97 -0.70
N TRP A 37 18.11 -9.25 -1.24
CA TRP A 37 17.08 -9.83 -2.09
C TRP A 37 17.54 -10.04 -3.54
N GLY A 38 18.61 -9.35 -3.97
CA GLY A 38 19.04 -9.32 -5.36
C GLY A 38 18.05 -8.57 -6.25
N LEU A 39 17.29 -7.64 -5.68
CA LEU A 39 16.20 -6.91 -6.30
C LEU A 39 16.24 -5.45 -5.88
N TYR A 40 15.93 -4.56 -6.80
CA TYR A 40 15.82 -3.13 -6.56
C TYR A 40 14.35 -2.76 -6.45
N LEU A 41 14.02 -2.06 -5.38
CA LEU A 41 12.66 -1.60 -5.12
C LEU A 41 12.29 -0.50 -6.11
N ASP A 42 10.99 -0.38 -6.36
CA ASP A 42 10.40 0.75 -7.08
C ASP A 42 10.84 2.09 -6.47
N ALA A 43 11.05 3.10 -7.32
CA ALA A 43 11.58 4.40 -6.90
C ALA A 43 10.68 5.07 -5.86
N ASP A 44 9.36 5.10 -6.09
CA ASP A 44 8.41 5.70 -5.15
C ASP A 44 8.37 4.89 -3.84
N HIS A 45 8.52 3.57 -3.89
CA HIS A 45 8.54 2.73 -2.68
C HIS A 45 9.74 3.09 -1.78
N ARG A 46 10.93 3.27 -2.36
CA ARG A 46 12.13 3.70 -1.61
C ARG A 46 11.93 5.08 -0.99
N ASP A 47 11.26 5.98 -1.69
CA ASP A 47 10.96 7.31 -1.17
C ASP A 47 9.94 7.26 -0.03
N LEU A 48 8.90 6.43 -0.11
CA LEU A 48 7.96 6.22 0.98
C LEU A 48 8.62 5.65 2.23
N LEU A 49 9.50 4.65 2.09
CA LEU A 49 10.24 4.07 3.23
C LEU A 49 11.15 5.08 3.94
N GLN A 50 11.66 6.07 3.20
CA GLN A 50 12.43 7.19 3.76
C GLN A 50 11.54 8.26 4.42
N VAL A 51 10.22 8.23 4.21
CA VAL A 51 9.25 9.04 4.95
C VAL A 51 8.77 8.30 6.20
N SER A 52 8.49 7.00 6.09
CA SER A 52 8.08 6.15 7.21
C SER A 52 8.28 4.66 6.88
N ASP A 53 8.89 3.90 7.79
CA ASP A 53 9.00 2.43 7.68
C ASP A 53 7.79 1.76 8.32
N GLY A 54 6.71 1.72 7.56
CA GLY A 54 5.40 1.36 8.06
C GLY A 54 4.66 2.56 8.65
N MET A 55 3.34 2.61 8.45
CA MET A 55 2.48 3.65 9.01
C MET A 55 1.04 3.15 8.99
N ARG A 56 0.39 3.13 10.16
CA ARG A 56 -1.02 2.75 10.21
C ARG A 56 -1.90 3.82 9.59
N ALA A 57 -2.92 3.36 8.87
CA ALA A 57 -3.94 4.19 8.24
C ALA A 57 -3.33 5.29 7.34
N PHE A 58 -2.23 4.97 6.65
CA PHE A 58 -1.37 5.86 5.88
C PHE A 58 -2.12 6.69 4.83
N CYS A 59 -3.03 6.06 4.08
CA CYS A 59 -3.78 6.71 3.01
C CYS A 59 -5.29 6.52 3.15
N GLY A 60 -5.80 6.49 4.38
CA GLY A 60 -7.20 6.22 4.69
C GLY A 60 -7.29 5.10 5.71
N PHE A 61 -7.81 3.93 5.31
CA PHE A 61 -7.81 2.74 6.17
C PHE A 61 -6.62 1.80 5.90
N ASP A 62 -5.90 1.99 4.79
CA ASP A 62 -4.75 1.15 4.45
C ASP A 62 -3.50 1.53 5.24
N ASP A 63 -2.77 0.52 5.69
CA ASP A 63 -1.48 0.65 6.34
C ASP A 63 -0.37 0.65 5.28
N LEU A 64 0.59 1.57 5.40
CA LEU A 64 1.89 1.42 4.74
C LEU A 64 2.63 0.28 5.44
N PHE A 65 3.14 -0.68 4.69
CA PHE A 65 3.91 -1.78 5.27
C PHE A 65 5.36 -1.36 5.53
N ALA A 66 5.94 -1.89 6.61
CA ALA A 66 7.37 -1.74 6.84
C ALA A 66 8.15 -2.62 5.86
N LEU A 67 9.40 -2.25 5.58
CA LEU A 67 10.29 -2.98 4.69
C LEU A 67 10.46 -4.45 5.14
N ALA A 68 10.52 -4.69 6.45
CA ALA A 68 10.61 -6.03 7.03
C ALA A 68 9.35 -6.88 6.75
N ASP A 69 8.20 -6.24 6.60
CA ASP A 69 6.91 -6.89 6.36
C ASP A 69 6.59 -7.01 4.87
N ALA A 70 7.38 -6.42 3.98
CA ALA A 70 7.18 -6.45 2.53
C ALA A 70 7.98 -7.56 1.81
N GLY A 71 8.98 -8.15 2.48
CA GLY A 71 9.92 -9.08 1.84
C GLY A 71 9.37 -10.49 1.59
N PRO A 72 10.00 -11.26 0.68
CA PRO A 72 9.64 -12.67 0.46
C PRO A 72 9.60 -13.48 1.76
N GLY A 73 8.50 -14.20 1.98
CA GLY A 73 8.24 -14.99 3.19
C GLY A 73 7.66 -14.21 4.37
N SER A 74 7.44 -12.89 4.25
CA SER A 74 6.69 -12.14 5.26
C SER A 74 5.18 -12.49 5.22
N LYS A 75 4.44 -12.12 6.26
CA LYS A 75 2.98 -12.33 6.32
C LYS A 75 2.27 -11.65 5.13
N ASN A 76 2.62 -10.40 4.83
CA ASN A 76 1.97 -9.65 3.75
C ASN A 76 2.34 -10.21 2.38
N TRP A 77 3.58 -10.66 2.21
CA TRP A 77 4.02 -11.31 0.97
C TRP A 77 3.32 -12.66 0.75
N GLU A 78 3.21 -13.49 1.78
CA GLU A 78 2.48 -14.76 1.69
C GLU A 78 0.98 -14.52 1.43
N GLY A 79 0.38 -13.51 2.05
CA GLY A 79 -1.01 -13.10 1.79
C GLY A 79 -1.22 -12.64 0.34
N MET A 80 -0.34 -11.78 -0.18
CA MET A 80 -0.32 -11.36 -1.58
C MET A 80 -0.21 -12.56 -2.52
N LYS A 81 0.76 -13.45 -2.27
CA LYS A 81 0.99 -14.63 -3.10
C LYS A 81 -0.23 -15.55 -3.10
N ALA A 82 -0.80 -15.85 -1.93
CA ALA A 82 -1.99 -16.69 -1.81
C ALA A 82 -3.20 -16.10 -2.57
N TYR A 83 -3.38 -14.77 -2.53
CA TYR A 83 -4.42 -14.10 -3.32
C TYR A 83 -4.20 -14.30 -4.83
N ILE A 84 -2.99 -14.03 -5.32
CA ILE A 84 -2.64 -14.14 -6.74
C ILE A 84 -2.81 -15.59 -7.23
N GLU A 85 -2.30 -16.56 -6.47
CA GLU A 85 -2.46 -17.99 -6.77
C GLU A 85 -3.94 -18.42 -6.73
N GLY A 86 -4.71 -17.93 -5.75
CA GLY A 86 -6.14 -18.19 -5.64
C GLY A 86 -6.95 -17.63 -6.82
N ALA A 87 -6.50 -16.51 -7.40
CA ALA A 87 -7.04 -15.94 -8.62
C ALA A 87 -6.55 -16.67 -9.90
N SER A 88 -5.75 -17.74 -9.76
CA SER A 88 -5.10 -18.46 -10.87
C SER A 88 -4.22 -17.56 -11.76
N LEU A 89 -3.64 -16.53 -11.16
CA LEU A 89 -2.69 -15.63 -11.81
C LEU A 89 -1.26 -16.04 -11.47
N THR A 90 -0.32 -15.61 -12.31
CA THR A 90 1.12 -15.83 -12.12
C THR A 90 1.87 -14.50 -12.16
N PRO A 91 3.13 -14.42 -11.70
CA PRO A 91 3.91 -13.18 -11.71
C PRO A 91 3.98 -12.49 -13.08
N GLU A 92 3.94 -13.25 -14.16
CA GLU A 92 3.99 -12.75 -15.53
C GLU A 92 2.82 -11.83 -15.87
N TYR A 93 1.66 -12.01 -15.22
CA TYR A 93 0.51 -11.11 -15.36
C TYR A 93 0.86 -9.66 -14.99
N PHE A 94 1.77 -9.50 -14.02
CA PHE A 94 2.23 -8.21 -13.49
C PHE A 94 3.52 -7.72 -14.17
N GLY A 95 4.01 -8.43 -15.20
CA GLY A 95 5.30 -8.14 -15.82
C GLY A 95 6.52 -8.58 -15.00
N ALA A 96 6.33 -9.47 -14.01
CA ALA A 96 7.38 -10.06 -13.20
C ALA A 96 7.75 -11.48 -13.67
N HIS A 97 8.96 -11.94 -13.36
CA HIS A 97 9.43 -13.29 -13.66
C HIS A 97 9.33 -14.25 -12.45
N SER A 98 9.05 -13.73 -11.26
CA SER A 98 8.89 -14.52 -10.05
C SER A 98 8.08 -13.76 -9.01
N PHE A 99 7.48 -14.48 -8.06
CA PHE A 99 6.77 -13.87 -6.93
C PHE A 99 7.67 -13.00 -6.05
N ASN A 100 8.96 -13.27 -6.01
CA ASN A 100 9.91 -12.46 -5.22
C ASN A 100 10.03 -11.04 -5.75
N GLN A 101 9.68 -10.80 -7.02
CA GLN A 101 9.64 -9.45 -7.60
C GLN A 101 8.36 -8.70 -7.28
N LEU A 102 7.33 -9.35 -6.74
CA LEU A 102 6.11 -8.68 -6.33
C LEU A 102 6.28 -8.27 -4.87
N ILE A 103 6.29 -6.97 -4.62
CA ILE A 103 6.53 -6.40 -3.29
C ILE A 103 5.25 -5.71 -2.83
N PRO A 104 4.57 -6.22 -1.78
CA PRO A 104 3.44 -5.52 -1.20
C PRO A 104 3.91 -4.24 -0.51
N VAL A 105 3.25 -3.12 -0.80
CA VAL A 105 3.66 -1.79 -0.33
C VAL A 105 2.73 -1.25 0.74
N PHE A 106 1.42 -1.27 0.47
CA PHE A 106 0.42 -0.85 1.43
C PHE A 106 -0.90 -1.58 1.21
N GLY A 107 -1.75 -1.63 2.23
CA GLY A 107 -3.05 -2.27 2.14
C GLY A 107 -3.65 -2.54 3.51
N THR A 108 -4.73 -3.31 3.53
CA THR A 108 -5.39 -3.74 4.75
C THR A 108 -5.11 -5.23 4.98
N GLU A 109 -4.45 -5.59 6.08
CA GLU A 109 -3.98 -6.97 6.35
C GLU A 109 -5.09 -8.04 6.30
N ASP A 110 -6.35 -7.67 6.57
CA ASP A 110 -7.47 -8.62 6.69
C ASP A 110 -8.41 -8.67 5.48
N ASP A 111 -8.38 -7.66 4.59
CA ASP A 111 -9.33 -7.54 3.47
C ASP A 111 -8.72 -7.95 2.11
N TYR A 112 -7.45 -8.39 2.10
CA TYR A 112 -6.68 -8.74 0.90
C TYR A 112 -6.63 -7.64 -0.18
N VAL A 113 -7.06 -6.42 0.15
CA VAL A 113 -6.90 -5.24 -0.71
C VAL A 113 -5.53 -4.67 -0.45
N MET A 114 -4.66 -4.81 -1.44
CA MET A 114 -3.24 -4.55 -1.30
C MET A 114 -2.65 -3.99 -2.58
N VAL A 115 -1.85 -2.93 -2.44
CA VAL A 115 -1.07 -2.37 -3.54
C VAL A 115 0.30 -3.02 -3.58
N ILE A 116 0.65 -3.57 -4.74
CA ILE A 116 1.90 -4.26 -5.01
C ILE A 116 2.71 -3.48 -6.05
N ALA A 117 4.01 -3.34 -5.79
CA ALA A 117 4.98 -2.79 -6.72
C ALA A 117 5.86 -3.92 -7.28
N VAL A 118 6.37 -3.74 -8.50
CA VAL A 118 7.28 -4.71 -9.13
C VAL A 118 8.72 -4.27 -8.88
N ALA A 119 9.48 -5.08 -8.14
CA ALA A 119 10.91 -4.91 -7.98
C ALA A 119 11.69 -5.52 -9.14
N HIS A 120 12.78 -4.85 -9.53
CA HIS A 120 13.53 -5.17 -10.74
C HIS A 120 14.91 -5.75 -10.41
N SER A 121 15.47 -6.54 -11.32
CA SER A 121 16.86 -7.04 -11.20
C SER A 121 17.91 -5.97 -11.49
N TYR A 122 17.49 -4.79 -11.96
CA TYR A 122 18.31 -3.63 -12.22
C TYR A 122 17.78 -2.42 -11.46
N PHE A 123 18.68 -1.51 -11.11
CA PHE A 123 18.33 -0.27 -10.43
C PHE A 123 17.66 0.70 -11.42
N SER A 124 16.50 1.23 -11.05
CA SER A 124 15.79 2.29 -11.77
C SER A 124 15.39 3.39 -10.82
N ASP A 125 15.56 4.65 -11.23
CA ASP A 125 15.03 5.83 -10.53
C ASP A 125 13.66 6.28 -11.08
N GLU A 126 13.12 5.54 -12.05
CA GLU A 126 11.79 5.80 -12.60
C GLU A 126 10.74 4.96 -11.86
N PRO A 127 9.64 5.58 -11.38
CA PRO A 127 8.49 4.86 -10.83
C PRO A 127 7.81 3.98 -11.87
N GLY A 128 7.47 2.76 -11.47
CA GLY A 128 6.76 1.78 -12.27
C GLY A 128 5.25 1.77 -12.01
N VAL A 129 4.54 1.07 -12.88
CA VAL A 129 3.13 0.72 -12.67
C VAL A 129 2.99 -0.15 -11.43
N VAL A 130 1.98 0.14 -10.62
CA VAL A 130 1.61 -0.67 -9.45
C VAL A 130 0.22 -1.25 -9.63
N PHE A 131 -0.05 -2.33 -8.90
CA PHE A 131 -1.29 -3.10 -9.03
C PHE A 131 -2.02 -3.16 -7.70
N GLU A 132 -3.34 -3.09 -7.74
CA GLU A 132 -4.19 -3.26 -6.57
C GLU A 132 -4.89 -4.61 -6.65
N LEU A 133 -4.61 -5.48 -5.69
CA LEU A 133 -5.39 -6.70 -5.45
C LEU A 133 -6.76 -6.30 -4.87
N GLY A 134 -7.83 -6.96 -5.33
CA GLY A 134 -9.20 -6.59 -4.95
C GLY A 134 -9.71 -5.30 -5.61
N GLY A 135 -9.03 -4.81 -6.65
CA GLY A 135 -9.39 -3.61 -7.39
C GLY A 135 -10.45 -3.84 -8.49
N VAL A 136 -10.80 -2.77 -9.21
CA VAL A 136 -11.93 -2.73 -10.17
C VAL A 136 -11.56 -3.22 -11.58
N GLY A 137 -10.39 -3.82 -11.79
CA GLY A 137 -9.93 -4.28 -13.10
C GLY A 137 -10.13 -5.77 -13.38
N PRO A 138 -9.63 -6.27 -14.53
CA PRO A 138 -9.71 -7.68 -14.88
C PRO A 138 -9.14 -8.57 -13.76
N HIS A 139 -9.80 -9.69 -13.50
CA HIS A 139 -9.43 -10.62 -12.41
C HIS A 139 -9.43 -9.99 -11.00
N GLY A 140 -10.11 -8.85 -10.82
CA GLY A 140 -10.07 -8.11 -9.55
C GLY A 140 -8.74 -7.38 -9.32
N ILE A 141 -8.02 -7.03 -10.39
CA ILE A 141 -6.73 -6.35 -10.32
C ILE A 141 -6.85 -4.93 -10.88
N GLY A 142 -6.78 -3.94 -9.99
CA GLY A 142 -6.62 -2.54 -10.34
C GLY A 142 -5.19 -2.21 -10.79
N GLN A 143 -5.01 -1.11 -11.50
CA GLN A 143 -3.70 -0.63 -11.95
C GLN A 143 -3.60 0.88 -11.75
N TYR A 144 -2.43 1.33 -11.33
CA TYR A 144 -2.11 2.75 -11.23
C TYR A 144 -0.79 3.04 -11.97
N PRO A 145 -0.68 4.19 -12.66
CA PRO A 145 0.53 4.55 -13.40
C PRO A 145 1.78 4.57 -12.52
N THR A 146 1.65 5.00 -11.27
CA THR A 146 2.71 5.01 -10.26
C THR A 146 2.16 4.71 -8.87
N LEU A 147 3.05 4.38 -7.94
CA LEU A 147 2.69 4.19 -6.53
C LEU A 147 2.08 5.47 -5.93
N MET A 148 2.63 6.65 -6.23
CA MET A 148 2.08 7.91 -5.73
C MET A 148 0.67 8.21 -6.27
N GLU A 149 0.33 7.79 -7.50
CA GLU A 149 -1.04 7.87 -8.01
C GLU A 149 -1.98 6.88 -7.30
N ALA A 150 -1.50 5.69 -6.94
CA ALA A 150 -2.27 4.75 -6.12
C ALA A 150 -2.58 5.35 -4.74
N VAL A 151 -1.58 5.91 -4.05
CA VAL A 151 -1.75 6.58 -2.76
C VAL A 151 -2.78 7.71 -2.86
N ARG A 152 -2.68 8.56 -3.89
CA ARG A 152 -3.64 9.65 -4.10
C ARG A 152 -5.05 9.13 -4.35
N GLY A 153 -5.20 8.16 -5.26
CA GLY A 153 -6.50 7.61 -5.63
C GLY A 153 -7.22 6.97 -4.43
N LYS A 154 -6.48 6.22 -3.60
CA LYS A 154 -7.01 5.58 -2.39
C LYS A 154 -7.41 6.61 -1.35
N ALA A 155 -6.54 7.59 -1.06
CA ALA A 155 -6.84 8.67 -0.14
C ALA A 155 -8.10 9.47 -0.55
N GLU A 156 -8.25 9.77 -1.84
CA GLU A 156 -9.44 10.44 -2.37
C GLU A 156 -10.71 9.59 -2.26
N SER A 157 -10.61 8.27 -2.51
CA SER A 157 -11.73 7.34 -2.36
C SER A 157 -12.23 7.30 -0.92
N TYR A 158 -11.32 7.10 0.04
CA TYR A 158 -11.69 7.06 1.45
C TYR A 158 -12.26 8.39 1.95
N GLN A 159 -11.76 9.53 1.46
CA GLN A 159 -12.36 10.82 1.79
C GLN A 159 -13.80 10.96 1.29
N LYS A 160 -14.13 10.40 0.11
CA LYS A 160 -15.51 10.36 -0.39
C LYS A 160 -16.39 9.47 0.49
N GLU A 161 -15.90 8.28 0.85
CA GLU A 161 -16.62 7.36 1.74
C GLU A 161 -16.91 8.00 3.10
N LEU A 162 -15.93 8.61 3.74
CA LEU A 162 -16.10 9.28 5.04
C LEU A 162 -17.11 10.43 4.99
N LYS A 163 -17.14 11.20 3.88
CA LYS A 163 -18.15 12.24 3.65
C LYS A 163 -19.55 11.65 3.47
N ASN A 164 -19.66 10.56 2.73
CA ASN A 164 -20.94 9.88 2.50
C ASN A 164 -21.49 9.25 3.80
N VAL A 165 -20.63 8.62 4.62
CA VAL A 165 -21.02 8.10 5.94
C VAL A 165 -21.50 9.22 6.87
N HIS A 166 -20.87 10.40 6.84
CA HIS A 166 -21.37 11.58 7.57
C HIS A 166 -22.72 12.09 7.04
N THR A 167 -23.04 11.85 5.77
CA THR A 167 -24.29 12.31 5.14
C THR A 167 -25.46 11.39 5.47
N TYR A 168 -25.21 10.09 5.68
CA TYR A 168 -26.24 9.10 6.05
C TYR A 168 -26.36 8.84 7.57
N GLY A 169 -25.45 9.39 8.39
CA GLY A 169 -25.45 9.25 9.84
C GLY A 169 -26.41 10.18 10.62
N VAL A 170 -27.21 11.00 9.94
CA VAL A 170 -28.19 11.90 10.57
C VAL A 170 -29.57 11.68 9.96
N GLY A 171 -30.10 10.47 10.17
CA GLY A 171 -31.49 10.12 9.90
C GLY A 171 -32.09 9.45 11.13
N VAL A 172 -32.31 10.23 12.19
CA VAL A 172 -33.09 9.80 13.35
C VAL A 172 -34.49 9.42 12.84
N PRO A 173 -35.04 8.24 13.14
CA PRO A 173 -36.46 8.03 12.94
C PRO A 173 -37.18 8.85 14.01
N GLU A 174 -37.77 9.98 13.61
CA GLU A 174 -38.75 10.67 14.45
C GLU A 174 -39.92 9.71 14.69
N SER A 175 -40.00 9.24 15.93
CA SER A 175 -41.18 8.58 16.47
C SER A 175 -42.29 9.60 16.67
N HIS A 176 -43.40 9.44 15.94
CA HIS A 176 -44.71 9.96 16.31
C HIS A 176 -45.81 8.95 15.97
#